data_AF-A0A4V2HC29-F1
#
_entry.id   AF-A0A4V2HC29-F1
#
_cell.length_a   1.000
_cell.length_b   1.000
_cell.length_c   1.000
_cell.angle_alpha   90.00
_cell.angle_beta   90.00
_cell.angle_gamma   90.00
#
_symmetry.space_group_name_H-M   'P 1'
#
loop_
_entity.id
_entity.type
_entity.pdbx_description
1 polymer ?
#
loop_
_entity_poly.entity_id
_entity_poly.type
_entity_poly.pdbx_seq_one_letter_code
_entity_poly.pdbx_strand_id
1 'polypeptide(L)' 'MRDNHLHTHHSYDSETDFKDYLDQYDGEIVTTEHFDLSNPYSKQDDVPDYEAYSKERLFVNCSG' A
#
# COMPACT_ATOMS: atom_id res chain seq x y z
N MET A 1 1.97 -3.26 19.03
CA MET A 1 1.54 -1.93 18.56
C MET A 1 1.03 -2.12 17.13
N ARG A 2 0.08 -1.30 16.66
CA ARG A 2 -0.48 -1.44 15.31
C ARG A 2 -0.47 -0.10 14.60
N ASP A 3 0.11 -0.06 13.40
CA ASP A 3 -0.08 1.06 12.48
C ASP A 3 -1.34 0.80 11.65
N ASN A 4 -2.21 1.81 11.54
CA ASN A 4 -3.51 1.68 10.90
C ASN A 4 -3.59 2.40 9.55
N HIS A 5 -2.54 3.13 9.15
CA HIS A 5 -2.60 3.98 7.95
C HIS A 5 -1.22 4.05 7.30
N LEU A 6 -1.04 3.28 6.24
CA LEU A 6 0.24 3.16 5.55
C LEU A 6 0.02 3.00 4.05
N HIS A 7 0.87 3.64 3.24
CA HIS A 7 0.78 3.62 1.78
C HIS A 7 1.97 2.87 1.19
N THR A 8 1.73 2.07 0.15
CA THR A 8 2.77 1.32 -0.55
C THR A 8 2.94 1.84 -1.98
N HIS A 9 3.78 1.20 -2.79
CA HIS A 9 3.92 1.50 -4.23
C HIS A 9 2.61 1.38 -5.03
N HIS A 10 1.53 0.86 -4.43
CA HIS A 10 0.18 0.89 -4.99
C HIS A 10 -0.50 2.27 -4.90
N SER A 11 0.10 3.24 -4.20
CA SER A 11 -0.31 4.65 -4.18
C SER A 11 0.57 5.49 -5.11
N TYR A 12 0.00 6.50 -5.77
CA TYR A 12 0.68 7.32 -6.78
C TYR A 12 1.89 8.12 -6.26
N ASP A 13 1.99 8.30 -4.95
CA ASP A 13 3.00 9.13 -4.27
C ASP A 13 3.95 8.33 -3.36
N SER A 14 3.91 7.01 -3.43
CA SER A 14 4.80 6.14 -2.66
C SER A 14 5.49 5.13 -3.58
N GLU A 15 6.71 4.76 -3.21
CA GLU A 15 7.55 3.78 -3.93
C GLU A 15 7.94 2.61 -3.00
N THR A 16 7.35 2.53 -1.79
CA THR A 16 7.79 1.60 -0.75
C THR A 16 7.07 0.25 -0.86
N ASP A 17 7.83 -0.84 -0.78
CA ASP A 17 7.29 -2.20 -0.79
C ASP A 17 6.70 -2.61 0.57
N PHE A 18 5.71 -3.51 0.58
CA PHE A 18 5.19 -4.10 1.82
C PHE A 18 6.30 -4.70 2.69
N LYS A 19 7.28 -5.34 2.02
CA LYS A 19 8.36 -6.05 2.69
C LYS A 19 9.25 -5.11 3.50
N ASP A 20 9.52 -3.92 2.99
CA ASP A 20 10.36 -2.94 3.69
C ASP A 20 9.75 -2.53 5.02
N TYR A 21 8.42 -2.39 5.08
CA TYR A 21 7.71 -2.11 6.33
C TYR A 21 7.77 -3.29 7.31
N LEU A 22 7.56 -4.51 6.83
CA LEU A 22 7.59 -5.71 7.68
C LEU A 22 9.00 -6.02 8.20
N ASP A 23 10.05 -5.70 7.43
CA ASP A 23 11.44 -5.88 7.85
C ASP A 23 11.86 -4.83 8.91
N GLN A 24 11.14 -3.70 9.03
CA GLN A 24 11.45 -2.60 9.96
C GLN A 24 10.50 -2.51 11.17
N TYR A 25 9.35 -3.18 11.14
CA TYR A 25 8.31 -3.05 12.15
C TYR A 25 7.75 -4.41 12.59
N ASP A 26 7.98 -4.75 13.86
CA ASP A 26 7.53 -6.02 14.46
C ASP A 26 6.03 -6.06 14.84
N GLY A 27 5.27 -5.01 14.53
CA GLY A 27 3.85 -4.91 14.87
C GLY A 27 2.91 -5.22 13.71
N GLU A 28 1.62 -5.07 13.95
CA GLU A 28 0.62 -5.21 12.88
C GLU A 28 0.57 -3.93 12.03
N ILE A 29 0.45 -4.08 10.72
CA ILE A 29 0.26 -2.97 9.79
C ILE A 29 -1.07 -3.13 9.05
N VAL A 30 -1.74 -2.00 8.83
CA VAL A 30 -2.88 -1.89 7.91
C VAL A 30 -2.51 -0.87 6.85
N THR A 31 -2.48 -1.30 5.59
CA THR A 31 -2.24 -0.37 4.49
C THR A 31 -3.57 0.20 3.96
N THR A 32 -3.52 1.43 3.48
CA THR A 32 -4.67 2.26 3.09
C THR A 32 -4.29 3.08 1.87
N GLU A 33 -4.27 2.46 0.69
CA GLU A 33 -3.82 3.11 -0.54
C GLU A 33 -4.71 4.31 -0.95
N HIS A 34 -4.12 5.25 -1.70
CA HIS A 34 -4.83 6.41 -2.25
C HIS A 34 -5.90 5.98 -3.26
N PHE A 35 -7.16 6.33 -3.01
CA PHE A 35 -8.23 6.28 -4.01
C PHE A 35 -8.71 7.72 -4.23
N ASP A 36 -8.13 8.38 -5.22
CA ASP A 36 -8.29 9.81 -5.42
C ASP A 36 -8.94 10.08 -6.77
N LEU A 37 -10.18 10.56 -6.75
CA LEU A 37 -10.89 11.01 -7.96
C LEU A 37 -10.54 12.46 -8.26
N SER A 38 -10.21 12.75 -9.52
CA SER A 38 -9.76 14.07 -9.99
C SER A 38 -8.61 14.63 -9.14
N ASN A 39 -7.60 13.80 -8.90
CA ASN A 39 -6.46 14.15 -8.05
C ASN A 39 -5.79 15.43 -8.57
N PRO A 40 -5.69 16.48 -7.73
CA PRO A 40 -5.09 17.75 -8.13
C PRO A 40 -3.58 17.66 -8.36
N TYR A 41 -2.89 16.63 -7.87
CA TYR A 41 -1.45 16.44 -8.04
C TYR A 41 -1.13 15.75 -9.38
N SER A 42 -1.69 14.57 -9.60
CA SER A 42 -1.48 13.79 -10.84
C SER A 42 -2.31 14.29 -12.03
N LYS A 43 -3.35 15.11 -11.78
CA LYS A 43 -4.31 15.62 -12.78
C LYS A 43 -5.17 14.54 -13.44
N GLN A 44 -5.36 13.40 -12.77
CA GLN A 44 -6.16 12.27 -13.23
C GLN A 44 -6.88 11.59 -12.05
N ASP A 45 -7.70 10.57 -12.33
CA ASP A 45 -8.18 9.66 -11.29
C ASP A 45 -7.06 8.68 -10.95
N ASP A 46 -6.63 8.63 -9.69
CA ASP A 46 -5.68 7.63 -9.19
C ASP A 46 -6.47 6.56 -8.43
N VAL A 47 -6.76 5.48 -9.14
CA VAL A 47 -7.46 4.31 -8.63
C VAL A 47 -6.48 3.14 -8.61
N PRO A 48 -6.10 2.61 -7.43
CA PRO A 48 -5.18 1.49 -7.32
C PRO A 48 -5.73 0.23 -7.99
N ASP A 49 -4.82 -0.58 -8.55
CA ASP A 49 -5.18 -1.92 -9.02
C ASP A 49 -5.39 -2.85 -7.81
N TYR A 50 -6.66 -3.00 -7.43
CA TYR A 50 -7.05 -3.83 -6.29
C TYR A 50 -6.64 -5.30 -6.44
N GLU A 51 -6.63 -5.83 -7.67
CA GLU A 51 -6.25 -7.23 -7.91
C GLU A 51 -4.75 -7.42 -7.72
N ALA A 52 -3.93 -6.51 -8.27
CA ALA A 52 -2.48 -6.52 -8.06
C ALA A 52 -2.11 -6.35 -6.58
N TYR A 53 -2.68 -5.33 -5.93
CA TYR A 53 -2.54 -5.09 -4.49
C TYR A 53 -2.87 -6.34 -3.66
N SER A 54 -4.01 -6.97 -3.94
CA SER A 54 -4.47 -8.13 -3.16
C SER A 54 -3.57 -9.35 -3.35
N LYS A 55 -3.07 -9.57 -4.57
CA LYS A 55 -2.15 -10.66 -4.88
C LYS A 55 -0.81 -10.48 -4.16
N GLU A 56 -0.24 -9.29 -4.21
CA GLU A 56 1.03 -9.00 -3.56
C GLU A 56 0.91 -9.08 -2.03
N ARG A 57 -0.10 -8.42 -1.45
CA ARG A 57 -0.37 -8.48 -0.01
C ARG A 57 -0.52 -9.93 0.48
N LEU A 58 -1.25 -10.76 -0.28
CA LEU A 58 -1.41 -12.17 0.05
C LEU A 58 -0.08 -12.95 -0.07
N PHE A 59 0.67 -12.71 -1.15
CA PHE A 59 1.97 -13.31 -1.35
C PHE A 59 2.90 -13.00 -0.17
N VAL A 60 3.03 -11.73 0.21
CA VAL A 60 3.87 -11.29 1.32
C VAL A 60 3.41 -11.91 2.65
N ASN A 61 2.11 -11.87 2.94
CA ASN A 61 1.57 -12.43 4.19
C ASN A 61 1.67 -13.96 4.30
N CYS A 62 1.75 -14.68 3.18
CA CYS A 62 1.94 -16.13 3.15
C CYS A 62 3.41 -16.55 2.99
N SER A 63 4.31 -15.60 2.71
CA SER A 63 5.74 -15.86 2.54
C SER A 63 6.58 -15.48 3.76
N GLY A 64 5.97 -14.84 4.76
CA GLY A 64 6.57 -14.48 6.05
C GLY A 64 6.56 -15.60 7.08
#